data_AF-A0A651HMS5-F1
#
_entry.id   AF-A0A651HMS5-F1
#
_cell.length_a   1.000
_cell.length_b   1.000
_cell.length_c   1.000
_cell.angle_alpha   90.00
_cell.angle_beta   90.00
_cell.angle_gamma   90.00
#
_symmetry.space_group_name_H-M   'P 1'
#
loop_
_entity.id
_entity.type
_entity.pdbx_description
1 polymer ?
#
loop_
_entity_poly.entity_id
_entity_poly.type
_entity_poly.pdbx_seq_one_letter_code
_entity_poly.pdbx_strand_id
1 'polypeptide(L)'
;MRWLSVPVLMFGLAMAAPEPAVGQDVRLLPGAGFDVAGEVRSLAFSIDDRYVAVGDRAGYLTVWDLEGEASVVVRRPLGERPLRFAAFLAGDSSLVVVDESGATGILPFLGDPQSDAVEAGPTLPAGASILALDSGRRFLAVALANHDLDVIDLQRGRSLGRLEAQDRGGEVMHVGFDRHGRQLISLTDRGALTAWDPGTLETLRRVELQGDELHGSRTVVHAAGADRGANVLVVGLEEVALPRGGLRGPARPSDLERRYQLLVYDWFSGGRIRGIRLEEGPVERLVVGPGNDLATVATRRALAVHNLRTGELAARVSLPDRASRVGVSPGNRWMVAGVGNREVLTWEIERAREPTVEDLDQRQAGLSGRLRVLGPDDPLIPSGDTIILAILPFDERDESEARSLFGVLPELLTTQLANLPNVRVVERIRIQDLLDELALQEQGITEADGLRVGQMLNADYVLLGSVGTSGLTYTLGARLLRVETGEAVGGRQILCEECRGPEIFEAIYLLGETVAR
;
A
#
# COMPACT_ATOMS: atom_id res chain seq x y z
N MET A 1 1.49 55.78 -26.63
CA MET A 1 2.86 55.42 -26.20
C MET A 1 2.84 53.96 -25.80
N ARG A 2 3.39 53.08 -26.64
CA ARG A 2 3.47 51.63 -26.43
C ARG A 2 4.62 51.35 -25.47
N TRP A 3 4.35 50.69 -24.35
CA TRP A 3 5.38 50.07 -23.52
C TRP A 3 5.59 48.64 -24.01
N LEU A 4 6.79 48.37 -24.53
CA LEU A 4 7.27 47.05 -24.90
C LEU A 4 7.59 46.26 -23.62
N SER A 5 6.87 45.16 -23.40
CA SER A 5 7.25 44.09 -22.49
C SER A 5 8.32 43.22 -23.15
N VAL A 6 9.50 43.15 -22.54
CA VAL A 6 10.59 42.25 -22.95
C VAL A 6 10.39 40.92 -22.21
N PRO A 7 10.32 39.76 -22.89
CA PRO A 7 10.35 38.47 -22.21
C PRO A 7 11.79 38.14 -21.83
N VAL A 8 12.02 37.81 -20.57
CA VAL A 8 13.29 37.26 -20.09
C VAL A 8 13.34 35.78 -20.48
N LEU A 9 14.13 35.46 -21.51
CA LEU A 9 14.51 34.10 -21.87
C LEU A 9 15.63 33.63 -20.93
N MET A 10 15.29 32.79 -19.94
CA MET A 10 16.29 32.01 -19.20
C MET A 10 16.64 30.77 -20.03
N PHE A 11 17.80 30.81 -20.71
CA PHE A 11 18.47 29.61 -21.20
C PHE A 11 19.13 28.90 -20.02
N GLY A 12 18.50 27.83 -19.53
CA GLY A 12 19.17 26.86 -18.65
C GLY A 12 19.91 25.82 -19.50
N LEU A 13 21.24 25.80 -19.39
CA LEU A 13 22.03 24.68 -19.88
C LEU A 13 21.53 23.38 -19.22
N ALA A 14 21.20 22.38 -20.03
CA ALA A 14 21.04 21.01 -19.57
C ALA A 14 22.39 20.52 -19.05
N MET A 15 22.63 20.68 -17.75
CA MET A 15 23.66 19.91 -17.06
C MET A 15 23.13 18.49 -16.92
N ALA A 16 23.90 17.52 -17.43
CA ALA A 16 23.66 16.11 -17.19
C ALA A 16 23.46 15.89 -15.69
N ALA A 17 22.32 15.28 -15.33
CA ALA A 17 22.03 14.93 -13.95
C ALA A 17 23.19 14.07 -13.40
N PRO A 18 23.68 14.34 -12.18
CA PRO A 18 24.75 13.54 -11.59
C PRO A 18 24.33 12.06 -11.52
N GLU A 19 25.27 11.16 -11.77
CA GLU A 19 25.11 9.73 -11.51
C GLU A 19 24.66 9.53 -10.04
N PRO A 20 23.71 8.62 -9.77
CA PRO A 20 23.14 8.45 -8.43
C PRO A 20 24.24 8.04 -7.44
N ALA A 21 24.26 8.73 -6.30
CA ALA A 21 24.97 8.23 -5.13
C ALA A 21 24.36 6.88 -4.72
N VAL A 22 25.23 5.94 -4.34
CA VAL A 22 24.85 4.61 -3.84
C VAL A 22 23.89 4.80 -2.64
N GLY A 23 22.63 4.38 -2.80
CA GLY A 23 21.58 4.43 -1.76
C GLY A 23 20.24 5.08 -2.15
N GLN A 24 20.10 5.67 -3.35
CA GLN A 24 18.81 6.25 -3.77
C GLN A 24 17.92 5.24 -4.50
N ASP A 25 16.91 4.70 -3.81
CA ASP A 25 15.88 3.84 -4.43
C ASP A 25 14.88 4.64 -5.29
N VAL A 26 14.69 5.93 -4.97
CA VAL A 26 13.70 6.81 -5.60
C VAL A 26 14.26 8.22 -5.77
N ARG A 27 13.85 8.89 -6.85
CA ARG A 27 14.07 10.31 -7.14
C ARG A 27 12.74 11.04 -7.07
N LEU A 28 12.77 12.22 -6.45
CA LEU A 28 11.63 13.13 -6.39
C LEU A 28 11.92 14.32 -7.31
N LEU A 29 11.30 14.34 -8.47
CA LEU A 29 11.44 15.41 -9.45
C LEU A 29 10.45 16.53 -9.12
N PRO A 30 10.89 17.77 -8.88
CA PRO A 30 9.98 18.87 -8.57
C PRO A 30 8.98 19.11 -9.71
N GLY A 31 7.70 19.07 -9.39
CA GLY A 31 6.59 19.43 -10.27
C GLY A 31 6.16 20.89 -10.09
N ALA A 32 5.09 21.27 -10.78
CA ALA A 32 4.47 22.58 -10.63
C ALA A 32 3.74 22.68 -9.28
N GLY A 33 4.20 23.60 -8.42
CA GLY A 33 3.49 23.98 -7.19
C GLY A 33 2.35 24.97 -7.46
N PHE A 34 1.46 25.14 -6.49
CA PHE A 34 0.31 26.05 -6.60
C PHE A 34 -0.14 26.62 -5.25
N ASP A 35 -0.85 27.75 -5.32
CA ASP A 35 -1.33 28.47 -4.14
C ASP A 35 -2.79 28.18 -3.79
N VAL A 36 -3.06 27.92 -2.52
CA VAL A 36 -4.37 27.77 -1.90
C VAL A 36 -4.75 29.01 -1.05
N ALA A 37 -5.97 29.04 -0.50
CA ALA A 37 -6.47 30.22 0.21
C ALA A 37 -6.00 30.26 1.68
N GLY A 38 -5.79 29.10 2.29
CA GLY A 38 -5.28 28.96 3.65
C GLY A 38 -4.47 27.69 3.87
N GLU A 39 -4.09 27.43 5.12
CA GLU A 39 -3.24 26.28 5.49
C GLU A 39 -3.92 24.98 5.06
N VAL A 40 -3.19 24.06 4.42
CA VAL A 40 -3.74 22.79 3.96
C VAL A 40 -4.19 21.91 5.13
N ARG A 41 -5.45 21.48 5.10
CA ARG A 41 -6.09 20.65 6.14
C ARG A 41 -6.39 19.23 5.66
N SER A 42 -6.63 19.04 4.37
CA SER A 42 -6.83 17.73 3.76
C SER A 42 -6.24 17.67 2.35
N LEU A 43 -5.74 16.49 1.98
CA LEU A 43 -5.28 16.16 0.63
C LEU A 43 -5.92 14.83 0.22
N ALA A 44 -6.41 14.73 -1.00
CA ALA A 44 -6.90 13.48 -1.57
C ALA A 44 -6.63 13.42 -3.07
N PHE A 45 -6.13 12.28 -3.54
CA PHE A 45 -5.89 12.04 -4.96
C PHE A 45 -7.09 11.33 -5.60
N SER A 46 -7.29 11.56 -6.89
CA SER A 46 -8.13 10.72 -7.74
C SER A 46 -7.51 9.31 -7.90
N ILE A 47 -8.31 8.32 -8.31
CA ILE A 47 -7.84 6.93 -8.51
C ILE A 47 -6.86 6.86 -9.67
N ASP A 48 -7.08 7.68 -10.70
CA ASP A 48 -6.26 7.75 -11.91
C ASP A 48 -4.96 8.56 -11.73
N ASP A 49 -4.62 8.99 -10.51
CA ASP A 49 -3.45 9.80 -10.18
C ASP A 49 -3.40 11.19 -10.83
N ARG A 50 -4.43 11.59 -11.59
CA ARG A 50 -4.41 12.83 -12.37
C ARG A 50 -4.70 14.07 -11.53
N TYR A 51 -5.57 13.97 -10.53
CA TYR A 51 -6.06 15.11 -9.77
C TYR A 51 -5.72 15.01 -8.29
N VAL A 52 -5.46 16.16 -7.68
CA VAL A 52 -5.38 16.30 -6.22
C VAL A 52 -6.38 17.35 -5.74
N ALA A 53 -7.21 16.95 -4.79
CA ALA A 53 -8.14 17.82 -4.08
C ALA A 53 -7.51 18.27 -2.76
N VAL A 54 -7.57 19.58 -2.51
CA VAL A 54 -7.02 20.26 -1.36
C VAL A 54 -8.13 20.99 -0.63
N GLY A 55 -8.34 20.63 0.63
CA GLY A 55 -9.18 21.38 1.55
C GLY A 55 -8.33 22.21 2.48
N ASP A 56 -8.69 23.48 2.65
CA ASP A 56 -7.88 24.44 3.41
C ASP A 56 -8.59 25.09 4.59
N ARG A 57 -7.78 25.78 5.42
CA ARG A 57 -8.23 26.46 6.62
C ARG A 57 -9.18 27.63 6.35
N ALA A 58 -9.19 28.17 5.14
CA ALA A 58 -10.09 29.24 4.75
C ALA A 58 -11.46 28.72 4.25
N GLY A 59 -11.68 27.40 4.25
CA GLY A 59 -12.93 26.79 3.80
C GLY A 59 -13.04 26.62 2.29
N TYR A 60 -11.90 26.69 1.58
CA TYR A 60 -11.86 26.45 0.14
C TYR A 60 -11.54 25.00 -0.18
N LEU A 61 -12.20 24.50 -1.22
CA LEU A 61 -11.80 23.33 -1.98
C LEU A 61 -11.05 23.79 -3.23
N THR A 62 -9.82 23.32 -3.41
CA THR A 62 -9.04 23.52 -4.64
C THR A 62 -8.73 22.16 -5.25
N VAL A 63 -9.04 21.94 -6.52
CA VAL A 63 -8.65 20.74 -7.26
C VAL A 63 -7.68 21.12 -8.35
N TRP A 64 -6.56 20.40 -8.41
CA TRP A 64 -5.42 20.66 -9.28
C TRP A 64 -5.18 19.48 -10.22
N ASP A 65 -4.93 19.74 -11.50
CA ASP A 65 -4.48 18.74 -12.49
C ASP A 65 -2.97 18.56 -12.38
N LEU A 66 -2.52 17.37 -12.00
CA LEU A 66 -1.10 17.04 -11.80
C LEU A 66 -0.38 16.73 -13.11
N GLU A 67 -1.09 16.32 -14.16
CA GLU A 67 -0.48 15.90 -15.42
C GLU A 67 -0.64 16.93 -16.54
N GLY A 68 -1.87 17.40 -16.79
CA GLY A 68 -2.24 18.11 -18.01
C GLY A 68 -1.53 19.46 -18.20
N GLU A 69 -2.23 20.56 -17.94
CA GLU A 69 -1.63 21.90 -18.01
C GLU A 69 -1.01 22.35 -16.69
N ALA A 70 -0.96 21.47 -15.68
CA ALA A 70 -0.61 21.81 -14.32
C ALA A 70 -1.38 23.07 -13.84
N SER A 71 -2.70 22.92 -13.72
CA SER A 71 -3.60 24.06 -13.52
C SER A 71 -4.72 23.76 -12.52
N VAL A 72 -5.30 24.84 -11.99
CA VAL A 72 -6.46 24.76 -11.09
C VAL A 72 -7.70 24.42 -11.91
N VAL A 73 -8.30 23.26 -11.66
CA VAL A 73 -9.54 22.81 -12.30
C VAL A 73 -10.76 23.33 -11.54
N VAL A 74 -10.69 23.31 -10.21
CA VAL A 74 -11.77 23.77 -9.32
C VAL A 74 -11.17 24.64 -8.24
N ARG A 75 -11.78 25.79 -7.97
CA ARG A 75 -11.51 26.58 -6.77
C ARG A 75 -12.79 27.18 -6.25
N ARG A 76 -13.24 26.67 -5.10
CA ARG A 76 -14.59 26.96 -4.62
C ARG A 76 -14.62 27.21 -3.11
N PRO A 77 -15.23 28.32 -2.65
CA PRO A 77 -15.55 28.50 -1.24
C PRO A 77 -16.76 27.63 -0.87
N LEU A 78 -16.66 26.84 0.20
CA LEU A 78 -17.74 25.96 0.67
C LEU A 78 -18.35 26.41 2.00
N GLY A 79 -17.79 27.46 2.60
CA GLY A 79 -18.25 28.07 3.83
C GLY A 79 -17.15 28.92 4.46
N GLU A 80 -17.45 29.52 5.61
CA GLU A 80 -16.48 30.30 6.39
C GLU A 80 -15.66 29.46 7.37
N ARG A 81 -15.94 28.15 7.44
CA ARG A 81 -15.29 27.20 8.36
C ARG A 81 -14.18 26.44 7.64
N PRO A 82 -13.09 26.07 8.34
CA PRO A 82 -12.03 25.27 7.75
C PRO A 82 -12.56 23.96 7.16
N LEU A 83 -12.07 23.59 5.97
CA LEU A 83 -12.42 22.34 5.32
C LEU A 83 -11.58 21.21 5.91
N ARG A 84 -12.17 20.41 6.80
CA ARG A 84 -11.46 19.36 7.56
C ARG A 84 -11.09 18.17 6.69
N PHE A 85 -11.97 17.80 5.77
CA PHE A 85 -11.82 16.60 4.95
C PHE A 85 -12.37 16.86 3.55
N ALA A 86 -11.67 16.36 2.55
CA ALA A 86 -12.11 16.30 1.18
C ALA A 86 -11.59 14.99 0.58
N ALA A 87 -12.43 14.27 -0.14
CA ALA A 87 -12.03 13.03 -0.82
C ALA A 87 -12.88 12.79 -2.06
N PHE A 88 -12.25 12.26 -3.10
CA PHE A 88 -12.97 11.78 -4.27
C PHE A 88 -13.77 10.52 -3.93
N LEU A 89 -14.95 10.38 -4.53
CA LEU A 89 -15.84 9.23 -4.41
C LEU A 89 -15.55 8.20 -5.51
N ALA A 90 -16.29 7.08 -5.49
CA ALA A 90 -16.13 6.01 -6.47
C ALA A 90 -16.32 6.52 -7.91
N GLY A 91 -15.38 6.18 -8.80
CA GLY A 91 -15.36 6.62 -10.20
C GLY A 91 -14.90 8.06 -10.42
N ASP A 92 -14.33 8.73 -9.41
CA ASP A 92 -13.79 10.10 -9.46
C ASP A 92 -14.77 11.16 -9.98
N SER A 93 -16.08 10.88 -10.02
CA SER A 93 -17.07 11.79 -10.59
C SER A 93 -17.55 12.86 -9.62
N SER A 94 -17.30 12.69 -8.33
CA SER A 94 -17.76 13.56 -7.26
C SER A 94 -16.80 13.55 -6.08
N LEU A 95 -16.88 14.58 -5.24
CA LEU A 95 -16.12 14.72 -4.00
C LEU A 95 -17.08 14.78 -2.81
N VAL A 96 -16.72 14.10 -1.72
CA VAL A 96 -17.28 14.37 -0.40
C VAL A 96 -16.38 15.38 0.32
N VAL A 97 -17.00 16.34 0.97
CA VAL A 97 -16.30 17.35 1.77
C VAL A 97 -16.95 17.47 3.14
N VAL A 98 -16.13 17.76 4.15
CA VAL A 98 -16.57 17.92 5.54
C VAL A 98 -15.87 19.13 6.14
N ASP A 99 -16.64 20.05 6.72
CA ASP A 99 -16.09 21.19 7.45
C ASP A 99 -15.77 20.86 8.92
N GLU A 100 -15.20 21.82 9.65
CA GLU A 100 -14.87 21.61 11.07
C GLU A 100 -16.07 21.40 12.00
N SER A 101 -17.30 21.78 11.60
CA SER A 101 -18.55 21.45 12.31
C SER A 101 -18.98 20.00 12.15
N GLY A 102 -18.50 19.33 11.10
CA GLY A 102 -19.07 18.07 10.62
C GLY A 102 -20.21 18.26 9.60
N ALA A 103 -20.41 19.46 9.06
CA ALA A 103 -21.31 19.65 7.93
C ALA A 103 -20.71 19.03 6.68
N THR A 104 -21.51 18.26 5.95
CA THR A 104 -21.07 17.48 4.78
C THR A 104 -21.70 18.00 3.50
N GLY A 105 -20.91 17.98 2.43
CA GLY A 105 -21.36 18.27 1.08
C GLY A 105 -20.89 17.19 0.11
N ILE A 106 -21.68 16.94 -0.93
CA ILE A 106 -21.27 16.16 -2.09
C ILE A 106 -21.27 17.10 -3.29
N LEU A 107 -20.12 17.16 -3.97
CA LEU A 107 -19.89 18.04 -5.10
C LEU A 107 -19.62 17.21 -6.35
N PRO A 108 -20.33 17.44 -7.46
CA PRO A 108 -19.91 16.86 -8.74
C PRO A 108 -18.55 17.44 -9.12
N PHE A 109 -17.65 16.55 -9.54
CA PHE A 109 -16.32 16.90 -10.06
C PHE A 109 -16.31 16.84 -11.60
N LEU A 110 -16.87 15.77 -12.17
CA LEU A 110 -17.00 15.62 -13.62
C LEU A 110 -18.29 16.30 -14.08
N GLY A 111 -18.19 17.30 -14.96
CA GLY A 111 -19.34 18.02 -15.48
C GLY A 111 -19.02 19.47 -15.84
N ASP A 112 -19.97 20.37 -15.59
CA ASP A 112 -19.78 21.82 -15.75
C ASP A 112 -18.98 22.38 -14.54
N PRO A 113 -17.71 22.80 -14.73
CA PRO A 113 -16.89 23.34 -13.65
C PRO A 113 -17.42 24.67 -13.08
N GLN A 114 -18.43 25.29 -13.71
CA GLN A 114 -19.13 26.48 -13.22
C GLN A 114 -20.36 26.14 -12.36
N SER A 115 -20.74 24.86 -12.21
CA SER A 115 -21.91 24.47 -11.43
C SER A 115 -21.68 24.69 -9.93
N ASP A 116 -22.51 25.57 -9.34
CA ASP A 116 -22.57 25.78 -7.89
C ASP A 116 -23.41 24.71 -7.16
N ALA A 117 -23.71 23.57 -7.78
CA ALA A 117 -24.40 22.49 -7.10
C ALA A 117 -23.55 21.94 -5.94
N VAL A 118 -24.10 21.97 -4.72
CA VAL A 118 -23.63 21.15 -3.58
C VAL A 118 -24.84 20.41 -3.07
N GLU A 119 -24.78 19.09 -3.14
CA GLU A 119 -25.79 18.25 -2.51
C GLU A 119 -25.46 18.08 -1.03
N ALA A 120 -26.47 18.05 -0.19
CA ALA A 120 -26.28 17.79 1.24
C ALA A 120 -25.76 16.36 1.43
N GLY A 121 -24.64 16.21 2.14
CA GLY A 121 -24.07 14.91 2.46
C GLY A 121 -24.74 14.23 3.67
N PRO A 122 -24.22 13.07 4.11
CA PRO A 122 -24.67 12.41 5.33
C PRO A 122 -24.44 13.27 6.57
N THR A 123 -25.40 13.29 7.49
CA THR A 123 -25.19 13.94 8.79
C THR A 123 -24.17 13.15 9.60
N LEU A 124 -23.06 13.80 10.00
CA LEU A 124 -22.07 13.18 10.87
C LEU A 124 -22.48 13.29 12.35
N PRO A 125 -22.09 12.32 13.18
CA PRO A 125 -22.30 12.42 14.63
C PRO A 125 -21.53 13.61 15.23
N ALA A 126 -22.06 14.16 16.32
CA ALA A 126 -21.39 15.22 17.06
C ALA A 126 -20.03 14.75 17.59
N GLY A 127 -19.01 15.62 17.49
CA GLY A 127 -17.66 15.30 17.95
C GLY A 127 -16.80 14.52 16.95
N ALA A 128 -17.19 14.46 15.68
CA ALA A 128 -16.38 13.93 14.59
C ALA A 128 -15.00 14.65 14.51
N SER A 129 -13.91 13.89 14.54
CA SER A 129 -12.54 14.43 14.64
C SER A 129 -11.64 13.99 13.48
N ILE A 130 -11.47 12.67 13.31
CA ILE A 130 -10.68 12.03 12.25
C ILE A 130 -11.63 11.28 11.34
N LEU A 131 -11.37 11.37 10.03
CA LEU A 131 -12.19 10.74 9.01
C LEU A 131 -11.30 9.89 8.09
N ALA A 132 -11.79 8.72 7.72
CA ALA A 132 -11.14 7.82 6.78
C ALA A 132 -12.16 7.26 5.78
N LEU A 133 -11.79 7.26 4.51
CA LEU A 133 -12.61 6.72 3.43
C LEU A 133 -12.05 5.37 3.01
N ASP A 134 -12.92 4.36 2.90
CA ASP A 134 -12.52 3.02 2.47
C ASP A 134 -11.94 3.01 1.04
N SER A 135 -11.32 1.89 0.67
CA SER A 135 -10.76 1.71 -0.67
C SER A 135 -11.81 1.74 -1.78
N GLY A 136 -13.03 1.26 -1.50
CA GLY A 136 -14.18 1.33 -2.39
C GLY A 136 -14.85 2.71 -2.47
N ARG A 137 -14.43 3.67 -1.63
CA ARG A 137 -14.93 5.06 -1.59
C ARG A 137 -16.44 5.19 -1.37
N ARG A 138 -16.95 4.31 -0.53
CA ARG A 138 -18.36 4.21 -0.15
C ARG A 138 -18.58 4.39 1.34
N PHE A 139 -17.66 3.90 2.16
CA PHE A 139 -17.79 3.88 3.61
C PHE A 139 -16.84 4.90 4.24
N LEU A 140 -17.41 5.77 5.06
CA LEU A 140 -16.68 6.79 5.81
C LEU A 140 -16.64 6.36 7.28
N ALA A 141 -15.45 6.07 7.79
CA ALA A 141 -15.24 5.91 9.21
C ALA A 141 -14.96 7.27 9.84
N VAL A 142 -15.57 7.52 11.01
CA VAL A 142 -15.46 8.78 11.74
C VAL A 142 -15.12 8.48 13.19
N ALA A 143 -13.99 9.01 13.67
CA ALA A 143 -13.64 8.98 15.08
C ALA A 143 -14.42 10.04 15.86
N LEU A 144 -15.03 9.62 16.96
CA LEU A 144 -15.82 10.46 17.85
C LEU A 144 -14.99 10.94 19.05
N ALA A 145 -15.50 11.95 19.75
CA ALA A 145 -14.84 12.52 20.92
C ALA A 145 -14.65 11.52 22.07
N ASN A 146 -15.42 10.43 22.10
CA ASN A 146 -15.30 9.34 23.07
C ASN A 146 -14.43 8.18 22.60
N HIS A 147 -13.64 8.37 21.53
CA HIS A 147 -12.74 7.39 20.91
C HIS A 147 -13.42 6.24 20.14
N ASP A 148 -14.75 6.14 20.19
CA ASP A 148 -15.48 5.21 19.33
C ASP A 148 -15.40 5.64 17.87
N LEU A 149 -15.62 4.68 16.97
CA LEU A 149 -15.79 4.96 15.56
C LEU A 149 -17.24 4.78 15.15
N ASP A 150 -17.72 5.60 14.22
CA ASP A 150 -18.96 5.37 13.51
C ASP A 150 -18.64 5.11 12.03
N VAL A 151 -19.29 4.13 11.42
CA VAL A 151 -19.11 3.79 10.00
C VAL A 151 -20.36 4.21 9.24
N ILE A 152 -20.20 5.09 8.25
CA ILE A 152 -21.30 5.72 7.52
C ILE A 152 -21.27 5.27 6.06
N ASP A 153 -22.40 4.82 5.55
CA ASP A 153 -22.59 4.55 4.12
C ASP A 153 -22.91 5.87 3.40
N LEU A 154 -21.95 6.36 2.61
CA LEU A 154 -22.06 7.62 1.88
C LEU A 154 -23.13 7.56 0.78
N GLN A 155 -23.41 6.39 0.22
CA GLN A 155 -24.43 6.21 -0.81
C GLN A 155 -25.84 6.27 -0.20
N ARG A 156 -26.01 5.70 1.00
CA ARG A 156 -27.31 5.67 1.70
C ARG A 156 -27.52 6.83 2.67
N GLY A 157 -26.47 7.58 2.97
CA GLY A 157 -26.52 8.74 3.87
C GLY A 157 -26.74 8.38 5.35
N ARG A 158 -26.40 7.17 5.80
CA ARG A 158 -26.73 6.68 7.16
C ARG A 158 -25.59 5.89 7.80
N SER A 159 -25.53 5.94 9.14
CA SER A 159 -24.66 5.07 9.94
C SER A 159 -25.04 3.60 9.77
N LEU A 160 -24.03 2.75 9.60
CA LEU A 160 -24.10 1.29 9.65
C LEU A 160 -24.04 0.79 11.09
N GLY A 161 -23.26 1.47 11.93
CA GLY A 161 -23.17 1.19 13.35
C GLY A 161 -21.88 1.73 13.98
N ARG A 162 -21.87 1.67 15.32
CA ARG A 162 -20.77 2.17 16.15
C ARG A 162 -19.83 1.03 16.56
N LEU A 163 -18.54 1.28 16.46
CA LEU A 163 -17.46 0.41 16.90
C LEU A 163 -16.93 0.95 18.23
N GLU A 164 -17.18 0.21 19.31
CA GLU A 164 -16.78 0.61 20.64
C GLU A 164 -15.29 0.35 20.86
N ALA A 165 -14.54 1.40 21.21
CA ALA A 165 -13.13 1.27 21.56
C ALA A 165 -12.92 0.64 22.95
N GLN A 166 -13.97 0.66 23.81
CA GLN A 166 -14.01 0.08 25.15
C GLN A 166 -12.81 0.47 26.03
N ASP A 167 -12.53 1.77 26.00
CA ASP A 167 -11.58 2.54 26.84
C ASP A 167 -10.14 1.99 26.91
N ARG A 168 -9.26 2.57 26.07
CA ARG A 168 -7.80 2.42 26.20
C ARG A 168 -7.05 3.73 26.41
N GLY A 169 -7.76 4.83 26.65
CA GLY A 169 -7.20 6.14 26.90
C GLY A 169 -6.32 6.70 25.77
N GLY A 170 -6.16 8.02 25.74
CA GLY A 170 -5.37 8.69 24.71
C GLY A 170 -6.22 9.18 23.55
N GLU A 171 -5.69 10.15 22.80
CA GLU A 171 -6.39 10.74 21.65
C GLU A 171 -6.26 9.83 20.43
N VAL A 172 -7.33 9.66 19.65
CA VAL A 172 -7.24 8.92 18.39
C VAL A 172 -6.37 9.75 17.44
N MET A 173 -5.30 9.15 16.93
CA MET A 173 -4.33 9.80 16.03
C MET A 173 -4.48 9.34 14.59
N HIS A 174 -5.02 8.14 14.37
CA HIS A 174 -5.22 7.59 13.04
C HIS A 174 -6.43 6.66 13.00
N VAL A 175 -7.16 6.73 11.89
CA VAL A 175 -8.19 5.78 11.50
C VAL A 175 -7.92 5.43 10.04
N GLY A 176 -8.04 4.16 9.68
CA GLY A 176 -7.81 3.71 8.32
C GLY A 176 -8.48 2.38 8.03
N PHE A 177 -8.83 2.18 6.76
CA PHE A 177 -9.29 0.90 6.24
C PHE A 177 -8.10 0.15 5.63
N ASP A 178 -8.15 -1.18 5.66
CA ASP A 178 -7.29 -1.98 4.80
C ASP A 178 -7.67 -1.79 3.32
N ARG A 179 -6.79 -2.26 2.43
CA ARG A 179 -6.99 -2.18 0.98
C ARG A 179 -8.31 -2.80 0.49
N HIS A 180 -8.88 -3.76 1.23
CA HIS A 180 -10.12 -4.44 0.86
C HIS A 180 -11.36 -3.89 1.57
N GLY A 181 -11.21 -2.91 2.48
CA GLY A 181 -12.31 -2.42 3.32
C GLY A 181 -12.89 -3.46 4.27
N ARG A 182 -12.18 -4.57 4.53
CA ARG A 182 -12.55 -5.67 5.42
C ARG A 182 -12.06 -5.48 6.85
N GLN A 183 -11.09 -4.61 7.06
CA GLN A 183 -10.61 -4.27 8.39
C GLN A 183 -10.51 -2.76 8.53
N LEU A 184 -11.02 -2.26 9.65
CA LEU A 184 -10.91 -0.87 10.06
C LEU A 184 -10.06 -0.83 11.32
N ILE A 185 -9.09 0.08 11.39
CA ILE A 185 -8.27 0.28 12.59
C ILE A 185 -8.48 1.68 13.17
N SER A 186 -8.25 1.79 14.47
CA SER A 186 -7.92 3.04 15.14
C SER A 186 -6.60 2.88 15.86
N LEU A 187 -5.84 3.97 15.96
CA LEU A 187 -4.62 4.05 16.74
C LEU A 187 -4.63 5.33 17.58
N THR A 188 -4.28 5.20 18.85
CA THR A 188 -4.18 6.33 19.79
C THR A 188 -2.75 6.84 19.95
N ASP A 189 -2.60 8.04 20.52
CA ASP A 189 -1.31 8.64 20.90
C ASP A 189 -0.52 7.80 21.91
N ARG A 190 -1.18 6.89 22.64
CA ARG A 190 -0.56 5.94 23.58
C ARG A 190 -0.22 4.58 22.96
N GLY A 191 -0.40 4.42 21.66
CA GLY A 191 -0.10 3.17 20.97
C GLY A 191 -1.18 2.10 21.14
N ALA A 192 -2.35 2.40 21.68
CA ALA A 192 -3.45 1.45 21.66
C ALA A 192 -4.03 1.36 20.24
N LEU A 193 -3.86 0.20 19.61
CA LEU A 193 -4.42 -0.15 18.31
C LEU A 193 -5.61 -1.07 18.51
N THR A 194 -6.75 -0.74 17.92
CA THR A 194 -7.91 -1.64 17.85
C THR A 194 -8.31 -1.82 16.41
N ALA A 195 -8.61 -3.05 16.01
CA ALA A 195 -9.10 -3.38 14.69
C ALA A 195 -10.46 -4.08 14.75
N TRP A 196 -11.30 -3.77 13.78
CA TRP A 196 -12.66 -4.29 13.64
C TRP A 196 -12.92 -4.77 12.22
N ASP A 197 -13.92 -5.64 12.08
CA ASP A 197 -14.57 -5.89 10.80
C ASP A 197 -15.71 -4.87 10.65
N PRO A 198 -15.65 -3.96 9.66
CA PRO A 198 -16.64 -2.90 9.50
C PRO A 198 -18.00 -3.40 9.00
N GLY A 199 -18.10 -4.63 8.49
CA GLY A 199 -19.35 -5.25 8.04
C GLY A 199 -20.11 -5.94 9.18
N THR A 200 -19.40 -6.63 10.06
CA THR A 200 -20.00 -7.31 11.23
C THR A 200 -20.00 -6.46 12.50
N LEU A 201 -19.20 -5.40 12.53
CA LEU A 201 -18.93 -4.53 13.68
C LEU A 201 -18.22 -5.22 14.85
N GLU A 202 -17.69 -6.42 14.62
CA GLU A 202 -16.97 -7.18 15.64
C GLU A 202 -15.53 -6.68 15.80
N THR A 203 -15.02 -6.70 17.04
CA THR A 203 -13.61 -6.42 17.29
C THR A 203 -12.78 -7.63 16.89
N LEU A 204 -11.87 -7.44 15.95
CA LEU A 204 -10.96 -8.49 15.47
C LEU A 204 -9.75 -8.64 16.38
N ARG A 205 -9.15 -7.53 16.80
CA ARG A 205 -7.92 -7.54 17.60
C ARG A 205 -7.70 -6.22 18.35
N ARG A 206 -6.91 -6.33 19.41
CA ARG A 206 -6.40 -5.19 20.18
C ARG A 206 -4.91 -5.40 20.43
N VAL A 207 -4.10 -4.44 20.01
CA VAL A 207 -2.63 -4.48 20.11
C VAL A 207 -2.18 -3.21 20.83
N GLU A 208 -1.17 -3.33 21.68
CA GLU A 208 -0.50 -2.18 22.27
C GLU A 208 0.87 -2.04 21.63
N LEU A 209 1.08 -0.95 20.91
CA LEU A 209 2.32 -0.70 20.19
C LEU A 209 3.37 -0.21 21.19
N GLN A 210 4.50 -0.89 21.24
CA GLN A 210 5.64 -0.48 22.05
C GLN A 210 6.90 -0.41 21.20
N GLY A 211 7.67 0.66 21.42
CA GLY A 211 9.04 0.73 20.90
C GLY A 211 9.95 -0.24 21.65
N ASP A 212 11.14 -0.45 21.12
CA ASP A 212 12.09 -1.46 21.59
C ASP A 212 13.52 -0.96 21.80
N GLU A 213 13.77 0.34 21.68
CA GLU A 213 15.11 0.92 21.88
C GLU A 213 15.42 1.14 23.35
N LEU A 214 14.39 1.47 24.15
CA LEU A 214 14.58 1.94 25.52
C LEU A 214 13.80 1.06 26.50
N HIS A 215 14.54 0.43 27.42
CA HIS A 215 13.92 -0.38 28.47
C HIS A 215 13.10 0.48 29.44
N GLY A 216 11.84 0.10 29.68
CA GLY A 216 10.93 0.82 30.57
C GLY A 216 10.50 2.19 30.04
N SER A 217 10.61 2.40 28.72
CA SER A 217 10.17 3.61 28.06
C SER A 217 8.65 3.73 28.04
N ARG A 218 8.17 4.95 27.77
CA ARG A 218 6.80 5.20 27.36
C ARG A 218 6.78 5.54 25.89
N THR A 219 5.85 4.92 25.17
CA THR A 219 5.57 5.20 23.76
C THR A 219 4.63 6.39 23.64
N VAL A 220 4.95 7.30 22.71
CA VAL A 220 4.05 8.35 22.24
C VAL A 220 3.99 8.27 20.73
N VAL A 221 2.81 7.96 20.18
CA VAL A 221 2.57 7.94 18.74
C VAL A 221 2.33 9.36 18.24
N HIS A 222 3.11 9.78 17.25
CA HIS A 222 2.99 11.11 16.64
C HIS A 222 2.26 11.09 15.31
N ALA A 223 2.47 10.03 14.53
CA ALA A 223 1.83 9.89 13.22
C ALA A 223 1.68 8.41 12.87
N ALA A 224 0.67 8.11 12.07
CA ALA A 224 0.53 6.80 11.43
C ALA A 224 0.04 7.00 10.01
N GLY A 225 0.52 6.13 9.13
CA GLY A 225 0.16 6.12 7.73
C GLY A 225 -0.05 4.69 7.26
N ALA A 226 -0.92 4.55 6.28
CA ALA A 226 -1.02 3.38 5.45
C ALA A 226 -1.26 3.83 4.02
N ASP A 227 -0.84 2.99 3.08
CA ASP A 227 -1.08 3.18 1.67
C ASP A 227 -2.22 2.24 1.25
N ARG A 228 -3.04 2.68 0.29
CA ARG A 228 -4.16 1.87 -0.23
C ARG A 228 -3.69 0.61 -0.95
N GLY A 229 -2.51 0.63 -1.57
CA GLY A 229 -1.91 -0.56 -2.17
C GLY A 229 -1.14 -1.43 -1.16
N ALA A 230 -0.82 -0.86 0.01
CA ALA A 230 0.00 -1.52 1.01
C ALA A 230 -0.83 -2.29 2.05
N ASN A 231 -0.34 -3.47 2.42
CA ASN A 231 -0.87 -4.25 3.53
C ASN A 231 -0.07 -4.01 4.82
N VAL A 232 0.53 -2.82 4.94
CA VAL A 232 1.28 -2.40 6.13
C VAL A 232 0.70 -1.14 6.76
N LEU A 233 0.71 -1.12 8.09
CA LEU A 233 0.56 0.09 8.88
C LEU A 233 1.96 0.53 9.30
N VAL A 234 2.33 1.77 9.02
CA VAL A 234 3.56 2.36 9.55
C VAL A 234 3.20 3.39 10.62
N VAL A 235 3.86 3.29 11.76
CA VAL A 235 3.62 4.14 12.93
C VAL A 235 4.90 4.85 13.30
N GLY A 236 4.88 6.18 13.23
CA GLY A 236 5.95 7.03 13.74
C GLY A 236 5.71 7.34 15.21
N LEU A 237 6.65 6.92 16.05
CA LEU A 237 6.57 7.09 17.50
C LEU A 237 7.84 7.66 18.09
N GLU A 238 7.68 8.17 19.31
CA GLU A 238 8.74 8.57 20.22
C GLU A 238 8.72 7.67 21.45
N GLU A 239 9.88 7.12 21.81
CA GLU A 239 10.12 6.49 23.10
C GLU A 239 10.77 7.48 24.04
N VAL A 240 10.22 7.59 25.25
CA VAL A 240 10.75 8.44 26.32
C VAL A 240 11.08 7.59 27.53
N ALA A 241 12.35 7.59 27.95
CA ALA A 241 12.80 6.85 29.13
C ALA A 241 13.66 7.68 30.07
N LEU A 242 13.82 7.19 31.30
CA LEU A 242 14.82 7.70 32.22
C LEU A 242 16.22 7.29 31.76
N PRO A 243 17.23 8.15 31.93
CA PRO A 243 18.60 7.82 31.55
C PRO A 243 19.14 6.65 32.38
N ARG A 244 19.99 5.83 31.77
CA ARG A 244 20.69 4.73 32.46
C ARG A 244 21.48 5.28 33.65
N GLY A 245 21.18 4.81 34.86
CA GLY A 245 21.78 5.30 36.11
C GLY A 245 20.84 6.15 36.99
N GLY A 246 19.64 6.46 36.51
CA GLY A 246 18.63 7.20 37.26
C GLY A 246 18.94 8.70 37.36
N LEU A 247 18.02 9.45 37.95
CA LEU A 247 18.15 10.90 38.12
C LEU A 247 18.44 11.24 39.58
N ARG A 248 19.34 12.23 39.79
CA ARG A 248 19.53 12.84 41.11
C ARG A 248 18.57 14.03 41.23
N GLY A 249 17.36 13.78 41.71
CA GLY A 249 16.32 14.79 41.90
C GLY A 249 15.14 14.65 40.93
N PRO A 250 14.18 15.60 40.94
CA PRO A 250 13.02 15.56 40.05
C PRO A 250 13.44 15.71 38.58
N ALA A 251 12.87 14.89 37.72
CA ALA A 251 13.17 14.86 36.29
C ALA A 251 12.74 16.14 35.57
N ARG A 252 13.65 16.73 34.79
CA ARG A 252 13.29 17.77 33.81
C ARG A 252 13.09 17.14 32.44
N PRO A 253 12.28 17.74 31.55
CA PRO A 253 12.07 17.20 30.19
C PRO A 253 13.35 17.02 29.37
N SER A 254 14.39 17.81 29.64
CA SER A 254 15.72 17.72 29.02
C SER A 254 16.55 16.53 29.50
N ASP A 255 16.21 15.96 30.66
CA ASP A 255 16.98 14.89 31.29
C ASP A 255 16.53 13.50 30.80
N LEU A 256 15.44 13.43 30.04
CA LEU A 256 14.86 12.21 29.51
C LEU A 256 15.55 11.80 28.22
N GLU A 257 15.83 10.51 28.08
CA GLU A 257 16.31 9.95 26.82
C GLU A 257 15.14 9.77 25.86
N ARG A 258 15.32 10.24 24.61
CA ARG A 258 14.30 10.19 23.56
C ARG A 258 14.84 9.44 22.35
N ARG A 259 14.06 8.52 21.82
CA ARG A 259 14.34 7.83 20.55
C ARG A 259 13.12 7.92 19.65
N TYR A 260 13.36 8.10 18.36
CA TYR A 260 12.32 8.17 17.35
C TYR A 260 12.40 6.94 16.45
N GLN A 261 11.26 6.33 16.16
CA GLN A 261 11.20 5.13 15.34
C GLN A 261 10.00 5.16 14.39
N LEU A 262 10.15 4.46 13.27
CA LEU A 262 9.03 3.92 12.50
C LEU A 262 8.85 2.45 12.88
N LEU A 263 7.66 2.07 13.30
CA LEU A 263 7.28 0.67 13.43
C LEU A 263 6.42 0.26 12.24
N VAL A 264 6.79 -0.81 11.57
CA VAL A 264 6.07 -1.40 10.44
C VAL A 264 5.32 -2.62 10.92
N TYR A 265 4.01 -2.63 10.72
CA TYR A 265 3.09 -3.69 11.12
C TYR A 265 2.40 -4.28 9.90
N ASP A 266 2.16 -5.59 9.94
CA ASP A 266 1.23 -6.24 9.01
C ASP A 266 -0.18 -5.81 9.36
N TRP A 267 -0.88 -5.22 8.40
CA TRP A 267 -2.23 -4.74 8.64
C TRP A 267 -3.15 -5.90 9.01
N PHE A 268 -3.08 -7.03 8.30
CA PHE A 268 -4.03 -8.12 8.43
C PHE A 268 -3.96 -8.85 9.79
N SER A 269 -2.76 -9.30 10.18
CA SER A 269 -2.50 -10.03 11.42
C SER A 269 -2.29 -9.11 12.62
N GLY A 270 -1.88 -7.85 12.40
CA GLY A 270 -1.44 -6.95 13.46
C GLY A 270 -0.05 -7.29 14.01
N GLY A 271 0.66 -8.23 13.39
CA GLY A 271 2.03 -8.59 13.77
C GLY A 271 3.01 -7.47 13.42
N ARG A 272 3.96 -7.21 14.33
CA ARG A 272 5.07 -6.30 14.04
C ARG A 272 6.01 -6.97 13.04
N ILE A 273 6.32 -6.27 11.95
CA ILE A 273 7.28 -6.72 10.95
C ILE A 273 8.67 -6.19 11.28
N ARG A 274 8.79 -4.88 11.58
CA ARG A 274 10.09 -4.23 11.79
C ARG A 274 10.00 -2.94 12.61
N GLY A 275 11.10 -2.55 13.26
CA GLY A 275 11.34 -1.17 13.73
C GLY A 275 12.52 -0.55 12.99
N ILE A 276 12.40 0.73 12.65
CA ILE A 276 13.40 1.52 11.95
C ILE A 276 13.68 2.75 12.80
N ARG A 277 14.91 2.91 13.25
CA ARG A 277 15.31 4.06 14.04
C ARG A 277 15.49 5.29 13.16
N LEU A 278 14.99 6.42 13.63
CA LEU A 278 15.11 7.72 12.97
C LEU A 278 16.10 8.60 13.71
N GLU A 279 17.13 9.07 13.01
CA GLU A 279 18.12 10.00 13.55
C GLU A 279 17.68 11.46 13.42
N GLU A 280 16.65 11.75 12.62
CA GLU A 280 16.29 13.11 12.20
C GLU A 280 15.33 13.86 13.13
N GLY A 281 14.91 13.22 14.23
CA GLY A 281 14.01 13.80 15.22
C GLY A 281 12.56 13.34 15.09
N PRO A 282 11.59 14.11 15.62
CA PRO A 282 10.20 13.69 15.70
C PRO A 282 9.53 13.58 14.34
N VAL A 283 8.68 12.55 14.20
CA VAL A 283 7.84 12.32 13.04
C VAL A 283 6.66 13.29 13.10
N GLU A 284 6.67 14.35 12.30
CA GLU A 284 5.58 15.33 12.33
C GLU A 284 4.42 14.96 11.42
N ARG A 285 4.69 14.29 10.29
CA ARG A 285 3.71 13.61 9.44
C ARG A 285 4.34 12.34 8.90
N LEU A 286 3.48 11.40 8.55
CA LEU A 286 3.87 10.15 7.96
C LEU A 286 2.85 9.80 6.87
N VAL A 287 3.36 9.42 5.70
CA VAL A 287 2.58 8.78 4.65
C VAL A 287 3.36 7.55 4.17
N VAL A 288 2.66 6.44 3.98
CA VAL A 288 3.25 5.25 3.38
C VAL A 288 3.17 5.41 1.87
N GLY A 289 4.21 4.99 1.19
CA GLY A 289 4.39 5.18 -0.23
C GLY A 289 5.64 6.00 -0.55
N PRO A 290 6.14 5.87 -1.79
CA PRO A 290 5.51 5.15 -2.90
C PRO A 290 5.64 3.60 -2.82
N GLY A 291 4.50 2.90 -2.88
CA GLY A 291 4.36 1.45 -2.74
C GLY A 291 4.46 0.96 -1.28
N ASN A 292 4.68 -0.34 -1.12
CA ASN A 292 4.64 -1.00 0.20
C ASN A 292 5.95 -0.87 0.98
N ASP A 293 7.00 -0.39 0.32
CA ASP A 293 8.37 -0.50 0.80
C ASP A 293 8.97 0.83 1.22
N LEU A 294 8.23 1.92 1.06
CA LEU A 294 8.70 3.26 1.34
C LEU A 294 7.74 3.96 2.29
N ALA A 295 8.28 4.79 3.17
CA ALA A 295 7.48 5.75 3.93
C ALA A 295 8.13 7.11 3.88
N THR A 296 7.31 8.13 3.65
CA THR A 296 7.73 9.51 3.66
C THR A 296 7.42 10.14 5.01
N VAL A 297 8.47 10.56 5.70
CA VAL A 297 8.42 11.25 7.00
C VAL A 297 8.61 12.74 6.77
N ALA A 298 7.64 13.53 7.22
CA ALA A 298 7.85 14.97 7.34
C ALA A 298 8.54 15.27 8.67
N THR A 299 9.71 15.89 8.57
CA THR A 299 10.40 16.55 9.68
C THR A 299 10.19 18.06 9.57
N ARG A 300 10.74 18.86 10.50
CA ARG A 300 10.47 20.32 10.56
C ARG A 300 10.48 21.04 9.21
N ARG A 301 11.47 20.77 8.35
CA ARG A 301 11.64 21.44 7.04
C ARG A 301 12.18 20.49 5.96
N ALA A 302 11.83 19.22 6.05
CA ALA A 302 12.22 18.25 5.03
C ALA A 302 11.22 17.10 4.95
N LEU A 303 11.12 16.51 3.76
CA LEU A 303 10.55 15.20 3.54
C LEU A 303 11.70 14.21 3.41
N ALA A 304 11.71 13.19 4.27
CA ALA A 304 12.65 12.10 4.25
C ALA A 304 11.91 10.82 3.84
N VAL A 305 12.31 10.22 2.72
CA VAL A 305 11.75 8.96 2.22
C VAL A 305 12.65 7.84 2.73
N HIS A 306 12.11 6.97 3.58
CA HIS A 306 12.81 5.83 4.14
C HIS A 306 12.41 4.56 3.43
N ASN A 307 13.38 3.72 3.10
CA ASN A 307 13.13 2.35 2.70
C ASN A 307 12.79 1.52 3.94
N LEU A 308 11.58 0.97 3.95
CA LEU A 308 11.04 0.20 5.07
C LEU A 308 11.70 -1.19 5.21
N ARG A 309 12.33 -1.70 4.15
CA ARG A 309 13.03 -3.00 4.11
C ARG A 309 14.45 -2.87 4.64
N THR A 310 15.19 -1.85 4.23
CA THR A 310 16.58 -1.66 4.65
C THR A 310 16.66 -0.81 5.92
N GLY A 311 15.71 0.11 6.11
CA GLY A 311 15.76 1.18 7.11
C GLY A 311 16.55 2.41 6.65
N GLU A 312 17.11 2.37 5.44
CA GLU A 312 17.96 3.43 4.90
C GLU A 312 17.15 4.59 4.33
N LEU A 313 17.79 5.75 4.19
CA LEU A 313 17.20 6.94 3.59
C LEU A 313 17.28 6.83 2.07
N ALA A 314 16.15 6.60 1.41
CA ALA A 314 16.04 6.48 -0.03
C ALA A 314 16.07 7.84 -0.76
N ALA A 315 15.42 8.86 -0.19
CA ALA A 315 15.42 10.21 -0.76
C ALA A 315 15.21 11.26 0.32
N ARG A 316 15.63 12.49 0.05
CA ARG A 316 15.37 13.64 0.92
C ARG A 316 15.16 14.90 0.10
N VAL A 317 14.12 15.66 0.45
CA VAL A 317 13.84 16.97 -0.12
C VAL A 317 13.69 18.00 0.98
N SER A 318 14.32 19.16 0.80
CA SER A 318 14.17 20.30 1.73
C SER A 318 12.90 21.07 1.40
N LEU A 319 12.17 21.47 2.43
CA LEU A 319 10.97 22.29 2.31
C LEU A 319 11.26 23.74 2.72
N PRO A 320 10.61 24.73 2.08
CA PRO A 320 10.76 26.13 2.48
C PRO A 320 10.19 26.39 3.88
N ASP A 321 9.17 25.63 4.29
CA ASP A 321 8.59 25.67 5.63
C ASP A 321 8.07 24.30 6.10
N ARG A 322 7.43 24.26 7.27
CA ARG A 322 6.83 23.05 7.83
C ARG A 322 5.70 22.52 6.93
N ALA A 323 5.67 21.20 6.74
CA ALA A 323 4.56 20.53 6.07
C ALA A 323 3.31 20.48 6.96
N SER A 324 2.19 21.00 6.49
CA SER A 324 0.87 20.92 7.13
C SER A 324 0.18 19.58 6.83
N ARG A 325 0.33 19.08 5.60
CA ARG A 325 -0.10 17.77 5.11
C ARG A 325 0.87 17.24 4.06
N VAL A 326 0.97 15.92 3.95
CA VAL A 326 1.72 15.21 2.90
C VAL A 326 0.83 14.10 2.38
N GLY A 327 0.88 13.82 1.08
CA GLY A 327 0.17 12.73 0.44
C GLY A 327 0.99 12.13 -0.69
N VAL A 328 0.78 10.85 -0.94
CA VAL A 328 1.30 10.11 -2.09
C VAL A 328 0.11 9.59 -2.89
N SER A 329 0.20 9.64 -4.21
CA SER A 329 -0.87 9.17 -5.09
C SER A 329 -0.98 7.64 -5.09
N PRO A 330 -2.19 7.07 -5.24
CA PRO A 330 -2.40 5.61 -5.27
C PRO A 330 -1.52 4.85 -6.29
N GLY A 331 -1.36 5.40 -7.48
CA GLY A 331 -0.50 4.84 -8.53
C GLY A 331 1.01 5.06 -8.28
N ASN A 332 1.37 5.70 -7.17
CA ASN A 332 2.75 5.93 -6.73
C ASN A 332 3.57 6.82 -7.66
N ARG A 333 2.89 7.69 -8.43
CA ARG A 333 3.50 8.62 -9.38
C ARG A 333 3.75 10.00 -8.78
N TRP A 334 2.90 10.46 -7.88
CA TRP A 334 2.94 11.83 -7.37
C TRP A 334 3.09 11.87 -5.85
N MET A 335 3.88 12.82 -5.37
CA MET A 335 3.93 13.25 -3.99
C MET A 335 3.50 14.70 -3.90
N VAL A 336 2.68 15.04 -2.91
CA VAL A 336 2.19 16.40 -2.69
C VAL A 336 2.34 16.77 -1.23
N ALA A 337 2.82 17.99 -0.95
CA ALA A 337 2.88 18.52 0.39
C ALA A 337 2.32 19.94 0.45
N GLY A 338 1.42 20.18 1.41
CA GLY A 338 1.04 21.54 1.80
C GLY A 338 2.11 22.12 2.71
N VAL A 339 2.64 23.29 2.38
CA VAL A 339 3.76 23.92 3.09
C VAL A 339 3.37 25.32 3.55
N GLY A 340 3.71 25.62 4.81
CA GLY A 340 3.35 26.89 5.43
C GLY A 340 1.84 27.14 5.39
N ASN A 341 1.45 28.36 5.04
CA ASN A 341 0.05 28.78 5.09
C ASN A 341 -0.71 28.69 3.77
N ARG A 342 -0.07 28.64 2.61
CA ARG A 342 -0.80 28.80 1.32
C ARG A 342 -0.19 28.04 0.16
N GLU A 343 0.97 27.42 0.33
CA GLU A 343 1.71 26.82 -0.77
C GLU A 343 1.48 25.30 -0.79
N VAL A 344 1.34 24.75 -1.99
CA VAL A 344 1.33 23.31 -2.23
C VAL A 344 2.46 22.99 -3.20
N LEU A 345 3.34 22.10 -2.77
CA LEU A 345 4.46 21.60 -3.57
C LEU A 345 4.13 20.20 -4.09
N THR A 346 4.55 19.92 -5.32
CA THR A 346 4.32 18.65 -6.01
C THR A 346 5.65 18.07 -6.47
N TRP A 347 5.75 16.73 -6.48
CA TRP A 347 6.88 16.00 -7.03
C TRP A 347 6.40 14.79 -7.81
N GLU A 348 7.00 14.56 -8.96
CA GLU A 348 6.91 13.29 -9.65
C GLU A 348 7.92 12.31 -9.03
N ILE A 349 7.47 11.07 -8.84
CA ILE A 349 8.21 10.00 -8.21
C ILE A 349 8.78 9.10 -9.30
N GLU A 350 10.10 9.09 -9.47
CA GLU A 350 10.80 8.17 -10.35
C GLU A 350 11.58 7.13 -9.55
N ARG A 351 11.50 5.84 -9.92
CA ARG A 351 12.39 4.82 -9.34
C ARG A 351 13.75 4.87 -10.02
N ALA A 352 14.83 4.77 -9.25
CA ALA A 352 16.18 4.97 -9.76
C ALA A 352 16.64 3.87 -10.75
N ARG A 353 16.10 2.65 -10.64
CA ARG A 353 16.23 1.57 -11.64
C ARG A 353 15.14 0.51 -11.43
N GLU A 354 14.78 -0.20 -12.51
CA GLU A 354 14.00 -1.43 -12.39
C GLU A 354 14.84 -2.51 -11.68
N PRO A 355 14.26 -3.31 -10.76
CA PRO A 355 14.99 -4.36 -10.07
C PRO A 355 15.49 -5.41 -11.08
N THR A 356 16.73 -5.86 -10.94
CA THR A 356 17.29 -6.93 -11.79
C THR A 356 16.96 -8.32 -11.25
N VAL A 357 17.16 -9.37 -12.06
CA VAL A 357 17.02 -10.77 -11.63
C VAL A 357 17.98 -11.13 -10.48
N GLU A 358 19.12 -10.44 -10.37
CA GLU A 358 20.08 -10.63 -9.27
C GLU A 358 19.61 -9.97 -7.96
N ASP A 359 18.86 -8.87 -8.06
CA ASP A 359 18.21 -8.23 -6.90
C ASP A 359 17.08 -9.13 -6.33
N LEU A 360 16.52 -10.05 -7.13
CA LEU A 360 15.51 -11.03 -6.73
C LEU A 360 16.09 -12.23 -5.95
N ASP A 361 17.34 -12.59 -6.22
CA ASP A 361 18.02 -13.71 -5.54
C ASP A 361 18.49 -13.31 -4.13
N GLN A 362 18.58 -11.99 -3.87
CA GLN A 362 18.75 -11.43 -2.54
C GLN A 362 17.45 -11.56 -1.75
N ARG A 363 17.35 -12.64 -0.96
CA ARG A 363 16.27 -12.92 -0.01
C ARG A 363 15.90 -11.73 0.89
N GLN A 364 15.05 -10.84 0.42
CA GLN A 364 14.36 -9.87 1.26
C GLN A 364 12.88 -10.23 1.22
N ALA A 365 12.43 -10.95 2.25
CA ALA A 365 11.01 -11.24 2.44
C ALA A 365 10.20 -9.93 2.35
N GLY A 366 9.17 -9.90 1.52
CA GLY A 366 8.31 -8.72 1.36
C GLY A 366 7.75 -8.23 2.70
N LEU A 367 7.58 -6.90 2.83
CA LEU A 367 6.88 -6.29 3.96
C LEU A 367 5.37 -6.53 3.79
N SER A 368 4.90 -7.69 4.25
CA SER A 368 3.50 -8.11 4.18
C SER A 368 2.86 -8.05 2.80
N GLY A 369 3.04 -9.14 2.04
CA GLY A 369 1.98 -9.77 1.26
C GLY A 369 1.28 -8.94 0.16
N ARG A 370 2.01 -8.60 -0.92
CA ARG A 370 1.41 -8.65 -2.27
C ARG A 370 1.08 -10.10 -2.66
N LEU A 371 1.80 -11.04 -2.05
CA LEU A 371 1.68 -12.48 -2.22
C LEU A 371 0.89 -13.07 -1.07
N ARG A 372 -0.15 -13.84 -1.38
CA ARG A 372 -0.93 -14.60 -0.40
C ARG A 372 -0.98 -16.05 -0.83
N VAL A 373 -0.55 -16.94 0.07
CA VAL A 373 -0.80 -18.37 -0.09
C VAL A 373 -2.24 -18.65 0.32
N LEU A 374 -2.98 -19.30 -0.58
CA LEU A 374 -4.32 -19.82 -0.35
C LEU A 374 -4.23 -21.35 -0.39
N GLY A 375 -4.47 -21.96 0.75
CA GLY A 375 -4.35 -23.40 0.96
C GLY A 375 -3.84 -23.70 2.37
N PRO A 376 -3.92 -24.97 2.80
CA PRO A 376 -3.29 -25.40 4.05
C PRO A 376 -1.75 -25.35 3.95
N ASP A 377 -1.10 -25.12 5.09
CA ASP A 377 0.36 -24.90 5.23
C ASP A 377 1.20 -26.18 5.08
N ASP A 378 0.58 -27.33 4.85
CA ASP A 378 1.30 -28.57 4.59
C ASP A 378 1.88 -28.59 3.16
N PRO A 379 3.00 -29.28 2.87
CA PRO A 379 3.46 -29.48 1.50
C PRO A 379 2.58 -30.50 0.77
N LEU A 380 2.35 -30.32 -0.55
CA LEU A 380 1.62 -31.31 -1.37
C LEU A 380 2.42 -32.59 -1.60
N ILE A 381 3.75 -32.48 -1.73
CA ILE A 381 4.63 -33.62 -1.89
C ILE A 381 4.99 -34.14 -0.50
N PRO A 382 4.55 -35.36 -0.14
CA PRO A 382 4.86 -35.94 1.16
C PRO A 382 6.38 -36.21 1.29
N SER A 383 6.90 -36.05 2.50
CA SER A 383 8.28 -36.38 2.84
C SER A 383 8.44 -37.90 2.84
N GLY A 384 9.35 -38.45 2.02
CA GLY A 384 9.52 -39.91 1.92
C GLY A 384 10.27 -40.36 0.67
N ASP A 385 9.78 -41.44 0.07
CA ASP A 385 10.37 -42.09 -1.11
C ASP A 385 10.53 -41.12 -2.30
N THR A 386 11.52 -41.41 -3.15
CA THR A 386 11.75 -40.62 -4.37
C THR A 386 10.56 -40.77 -5.34
N ILE A 387 9.95 -39.65 -5.70
CA ILE A 387 8.84 -39.60 -6.65
C ILE A 387 9.28 -39.10 -8.03
N ILE A 388 8.64 -39.57 -9.09
CA ILE A 388 8.77 -39.07 -10.46
C ILE A 388 7.65 -38.07 -10.71
N LEU A 389 8.01 -36.81 -10.96
CA LEU A 389 7.06 -35.72 -11.14
C LEU A 389 7.09 -35.19 -12.57
N ALA A 390 5.94 -35.18 -13.24
CA ALA A 390 5.76 -34.48 -14.51
C ALA A 390 5.09 -33.11 -14.26
N ILE A 391 5.76 -32.03 -14.65
CA ILE A 391 5.21 -30.66 -14.56
C ILE A 391 4.72 -30.26 -15.95
N LEU A 392 3.41 -30.16 -16.12
CA LEU A 392 2.83 -29.76 -17.40
C LEU A 392 2.88 -28.24 -17.58
N PRO A 393 2.78 -27.75 -18.83
CA PRO A 393 2.59 -26.33 -19.10
C PRO A 393 1.40 -25.76 -18.30
N PHE A 394 1.55 -24.53 -17.84
CA PHE A 394 0.48 -23.85 -17.12
C PHE A 394 -0.61 -23.39 -18.10
N ASP A 395 -1.88 -23.59 -17.74
CA ASP A 395 -3.02 -23.07 -18.49
C ASP A 395 -3.09 -21.55 -18.30
N GLU A 396 -2.65 -20.80 -19.32
CA GLU A 396 -2.69 -19.34 -19.39
C GLU A 396 -3.95 -18.89 -20.14
N ARG A 397 -4.94 -18.37 -19.41
CA ARG A 397 -6.24 -17.98 -20.00
C ARG A 397 -6.32 -16.53 -20.47
N ASP A 398 -5.20 -15.84 -20.59
CA ASP A 398 -5.18 -14.38 -20.75
C ASP A 398 -4.19 -13.86 -21.80
N GLU A 399 -4.46 -12.65 -22.31
CA GLU A 399 -3.68 -11.93 -23.32
C GLU A 399 -2.87 -10.74 -22.74
N SER A 400 -2.71 -10.65 -21.41
CA SER A 400 -1.97 -9.55 -20.78
C SER A 400 -0.47 -9.51 -21.11
N GLU A 401 0.16 -8.33 -21.00
CA GLU A 401 1.62 -8.16 -21.22
C GLU A 401 2.49 -9.06 -20.32
N ALA A 402 1.97 -9.44 -19.15
CA ALA A 402 2.63 -10.34 -18.21
C ALA A 402 2.72 -11.80 -18.71
N ARG A 403 2.03 -12.16 -19.80
CA ARG A 403 2.11 -13.48 -20.42
C ARG A 403 3.54 -13.90 -20.77
N SER A 404 4.36 -12.93 -21.19
CA SER A 404 5.79 -13.15 -21.46
C SER A 404 6.58 -13.58 -20.19
N LEU A 405 6.17 -13.09 -19.01
CA LEU A 405 6.79 -13.42 -17.72
C LEU A 405 6.31 -14.79 -17.21
N PHE A 406 5.04 -15.11 -17.40
CA PHE A 406 4.45 -16.38 -16.96
C PHE A 406 4.89 -17.58 -17.81
N GLY A 407 5.31 -17.39 -19.07
CA GLY A 407 5.83 -18.48 -19.89
C GLY A 407 7.08 -19.18 -19.31
N VAL A 408 7.79 -18.55 -18.36
CA VAL A 408 8.97 -19.10 -17.68
C VAL A 408 8.60 -19.91 -16.42
N LEU A 409 7.33 -19.89 -15.99
CA LEU A 409 6.82 -20.60 -14.80
C LEU A 409 7.24 -22.07 -14.74
N PRO A 410 6.99 -22.91 -15.77
CA PRO A 410 7.28 -24.33 -15.66
C PRO A 410 8.78 -24.61 -15.54
N GLU A 411 9.63 -23.75 -16.13
CA GLU A 411 11.08 -23.89 -16.11
C GLU A 411 11.66 -23.54 -14.73
N LEU A 412 11.18 -22.46 -14.11
CA LEU A 412 11.55 -22.10 -12.75
C LEU A 412 11.09 -23.15 -11.74
N LEU A 413 9.85 -23.63 -11.85
CA LEU A 413 9.35 -24.71 -10.98
C LEU A 413 10.08 -26.03 -11.19
N THR A 414 10.39 -26.38 -12.44
CA THR A 414 11.22 -27.57 -12.76
C THR A 414 12.57 -27.47 -12.06
N THR A 415 13.24 -26.32 -12.18
CA THR A 415 14.55 -26.10 -11.55
C THR A 415 14.45 -26.17 -10.03
N GLN A 416 13.43 -25.53 -9.42
CA GLN A 416 13.24 -25.55 -7.97
C GLN A 416 12.96 -26.96 -7.44
N LEU A 417 12.05 -27.71 -8.08
CA LEU A 417 11.64 -29.03 -7.63
C LEU A 417 12.69 -30.10 -7.94
N ALA A 418 13.47 -29.97 -9.01
CA ALA A 418 14.58 -30.89 -9.32
C ALA A 418 15.73 -30.82 -8.32
N ASN A 419 15.84 -29.73 -7.54
CA ASN A 419 16.83 -29.58 -6.47
C ASN A 419 16.43 -30.29 -5.16
N LEU A 420 15.26 -30.94 -5.11
CA LEU A 420 14.80 -31.67 -3.93
C LEU A 420 15.32 -33.12 -3.94
N PRO A 421 15.78 -33.64 -2.79
CA PRO A 421 16.41 -34.97 -2.73
C PRO A 421 15.44 -36.13 -3.03
N ASN A 422 14.13 -35.91 -2.85
CA ASN A 422 13.08 -36.91 -3.04
C ASN A 422 12.24 -36.69 -4.32
N VAL A 423 12.66 -35.81 -5.23
CA VAL A 423 11.91 -35.52 -6.46
C VAL A 423 12.79 -35.70 -7.69
N ARG A 424 12.33 -36.52 -8.64
CA ARG A 424 12.92 -36.66 -9.97
C ARG A 424 11.96 -36.07 -10.99
N VAL A 425 12.28 -34.88 -11.51
CA VAL A 425 11.43 -34.20 -12.49
C VAL A 425 11.65 -34.80 -13.88
N VAL A 426 10.56 -35.03 -14.61
CA VAL A 426 10.60 -35.47 -16.02
C VAL A 426 11.09 -34.32 -16.90
N GLU A 427 12.01 -34.63 -17.84
CA GLU A 427 12.55 -33.62 -18.76
C GLU A 427 11.46 -32.97 -19.62
N ARG A 428 11.49 -31.63 -19.68
CA ARG A 428 10.51 -30.82 -20.40
C ARG A 428 10.34 -31.24 -21.86
N ILE A 429 11.43 -31.57 -22.56
CA ILE A 429 11.38 -31.93 -23.98
C ILE A 429 10.52 -33.18 -24.23
N ARG A 430 10.58 -34.16 -23.32
CA ARG A 430 9.77 -35.39 -23.41
C ARG A 430 8.27 -35.12 -23.20
N ILE A 431 7.96 -34.15 -22.34
CA ILE A 431 6.58 -33.70 -22.12
C ILE A 431 6.08 -32.99 -23.38
N GLN A 432 6.90 -32.11 -23.95
CA GLN A 432 6.58 -31.35 -25.14
C GLN A 432 6.30 -32.25 -26.35
N ASP A 433 7.19 -33.22 -26.62
CA ASP A 433 7.03 -34.18 -27.71
C ASP A 433 5.69 -34.95 -27.63
N LEU A 434 5.28 -35.36 -26.42
CA LEU A 434 4.02 -36.05 -26.21
C LEU A 434 2.79 -35.13 -26.37
N LEU A 435 2.88 -33.88 -25.92
CA LEU A 435 1.79 -32.92 -26.08
C LEU A 435 1.57 -32.57 -27.56
N ASP A 436 2.66 -32.49 -28.33
CA ASP A 436 2.62 -32.26 -29.78
C ASP A 436 2.02 -33.46 -30.53
N GLU A 437 2.41 -34.69 -30.14
CA GLU A 437 1.83 -35.92 -30.71
C GLU A 437 0.32 -36.01 -30.47
N LEU A 438 -0.15 -35.60 -29.29
CA LEU A 438 -1.56 -35.66 -28.91
C LEU A 438 -2.39 -34.46 -29.38
N ALA A 439 -1.76 -33.45 -30.01
CA ALA A 439 -2.39 -32.20 -30.47
C ALA A 439 -3.17 -31.46 -29.36
N LEU A 440 -2.67 -31.53 -28.11
CA LEU A 440 -3.38 -31.01 -26.93
C LEU A 440 -3.13 -29.50 -26.67
N GLN A 441 -2.16 -28.89 -27.35
CA GLN A 441 -1.79 -27.50 -27.10
C GLN A 441 -2.86 -26.48 -27.50
N GLU A 442 -3.72 -26.81 -28.48
CA GLU A 442 -4.71 -25.86 -29.03
C GLU A 442 -6.00 -25.76 -28.20
N GLN A 443 -6.24 -26.69 -27.27
CA GLN A 443 -7.54 -26.83 -26.57
C GLN A 443 -7.46 -26.60 -25.05
N GLY A 444 -6.25 -26.36 -24.51
CA GLY A 444 -5.99 -26.33 -23.07
C GLY A 444 -5.92 -27.74 -22.47
N ILE A 445 -5.05 -27.93 -21.48
CA ILE A 445 -4.80 -29.25 -20.88
C ILE A 445 -5.83 -29.53 -19.78
N THR A 446 -6.67 -30.56 -19.95
CA THR A 446 -7.60 -31.00 -18.90
C THR A 446 -6.94 -31.93 -17.88
N GLU A 447 -7.61 -32.18 -16.74
CA GLU A 447 -7.14 -33.17 -15.76
C GLU A 447 -7.00 -34.58 -16.38
N ALA A 448 -7.91 -34.97 -17.29
CA ALA A 448 -7.86 -36.24 -17.98
C ALA A 448 -6.66 -36.35 -18.93
N ASP A 449 -6.38 -35.26 -19.66
CA ASP A 449 -5.22 -35.18 -20.56
C ASP A 449 -3.92 -35.26 -19.77
N GLY A 450 -3.86 -34.55 -18.63
CA GLY A 450 -2.68 -34.57 -17.76
C GLY A 450 -2.39 -35.96 -17.18
N LEU A 451 -3.41 -36.69 -16.73
CA LEU A 451 -3.26 -38.08 -16.27
C LEU A 451 -2.76 -39.00 -17.39
N ARG A 452 -3.30 -38.84 -18.61
CA ARG A 452 -2.88 -39.63 -19.78
C ARG A 452 -1.40 -39.38 -20.12
N VAL A 453 -0.97 -38.12 -20.14
CA VAL A 453 0.43 -37.75 -20.38
C VAL A 453 1.33 -38.30 -19.27
N GLY A 454 0.91 -38.20 -18.00
CA GLY A 454 1.63 -38.77 -16.86
C GLY A 454 1.85 -40.29 -16.97
N GLN A 455 0.84 -41.03 -17.41
CA GLN A 455 0.94 -42.48 -17.64
C GLN A 455 1.95 -42.81 -18.74
N MET A 456 1.94 -42.06 -19.85
CA MET A 456 2.88 -42.26 -20.97
C MET A 456 4.32 -41.89 -20.59
N LEU A 457 4.50 -40.97 -19.65
CA LEU A 457 5.81 -40.59 -19.10
C LEU A 457 6.30 -41.51 -17.98
N ASN A 458 5.46 -42.44 -17.51
CA ASN A 458 5.72 -43.27 -16.33
C ASN A 458 6.07 -42.40 -15.10
N ALA A 459 5.30 -41.33 -14.90
CA ALA A 459 5.39 -40.45 -13.74
C ALA A 459 4.47 -40.96 -12.62
N ASP A 460 4.87 -40.77 -11.36
CA ASP A 460 4.05 -41.11 -10.20
C ASP A 460 2.98 -40.03 -9.97
N TYR A 461 3.35 -38.77 -10.24
CA TYR A 461 2.48 -37.61 -10.09
C TYR A 461 2.59 -36.65 -11.28
N VAL A 462 1.51 -35.92 -11.50
CA VAL A 462 1.41 -34.82 -12.48
C VAL A 462 1.05 -33.54 -11.75
N LEU A 463 1.82 -32.48 -11.99
CA LEU A 463 1.52 -31.12 -11.55
C LEU A 463 0.85 -30.36 -12.70
N LEU A 464 -0.40 -29.95 -12.48
CA LEU A 464 -1.14 -29.07 -13.36
C LEU A 464 -1.08 -27.65 -12.81
N GLY A 465 -0.74 -26.69 -13.67
CA GLY A 465 -0.68 -25.29 -13.31
C GLY A 465 -1.74 -24.46 -14.02
N SER A 466 -2.16 -23.36 -13.41
CA SER A 466 -3.00 -22.35 -14.06
C SER A 466 -2.56 -20.95 -13.68
N VAL A 467 -2.69 -20.03 -14.63
CA VAL A 467 -2.48 -18.60 -14.42
C VAL A 467 -3.78 -17.88 -14.74
N GLY A 468 -4.30 -17.18 -13.75
CA GLY A 468 -5.46 -16.31 -13.87
C GLY A 468 -5.10 -14.85 -13.61
N THR A 469 -5.84 -13.95 -14.23
CA THR A 469 -5.69 -12.49 -14.11
C THR A 469 -7.04 -11.84 -13.86
N SER A 470 -7.06 -10.87 -12.96
CA SER A 470 -8.24 -10.05 -12.69
C SER A 470 -7.80 -8.66 -12.24
N GLY A 471 -7.97 -7.66 -13.10
CA GLY A 471 -7.47 -6.29 -12.85
C GLY A 471 -5.95 -6.29 -12.64
N LEU A 472 -5.49 -5.79 -11.48
CA LEU A 472 -4.07 -5.79 -11.08
C LEU A 472 -3.66 -7.03 -10.27
N THR A 473 -4.51 -8.07 -10.22
CA THR A 473 -4.25 -9.27 -9.43
C THR A 473 -3.97 -10.48 -10.32
N TYR A 474 -2.84 -11.15 -10.08
CA TYR A 474 -2.51 -12.44 -10.68
C TYR A 474 -2.83 -13.57 -9.71
N THR A 475 -3.25 -14.70 -10.25
CA THR A 475 -3.54 -15.92 -9.49
C THR A 475 -2.72 -17.05 -10.11
N LEU A 476 -1.81 -17.62 -9.33
CA LEU A 476 -1.04 -18.79 -9.72
C LEU A 476 -1.59 -20.01 -8.99
N GLY A 477 -2.14 -20.97 -9.73
CA GLY A 477 -2.63 -22.23 -9.19
C GLY A 477 -1.71 -23.39 -9.53
N ALA A 478 -1.53 -24.32 -8.60
CA ALA A 478 -0.94 -25.63 -8.85
C ALA A 478 -1.79 -26.72 -8.21
N ARG A 479 -1.99 -27.83 -8.93
CA ARG A 479 -2.72 -29.01 -8.47
C ARG A 479 -1.91 -30.26 -8.72
N LEU A 480 -1.76 -31.09 -7.70
CA LEU A 480 -1.01 -32.33 -7.77
C LEU A 480 -1.97 -33.51 -7.89
N LEU A 481 -1.81 -34.31 -8.96
CA LEU A 481 -2.60 -35.49 -9.25
C LEU A 481 -1.74 -36.75 -9.13
N ARG A 482 -2.27 -37.81 -8.52
CA ARG A 482 -1.63 -39.14 -8.50
C ARG A 482 -2.00 -39.88 -9.79
N VAL A 483 -0.99 -40.30 -10.55
CA VAL A 483 -1.19 -40.89 -11.89
C VAL A 483 -1.86 -42.27 -11.82
N GLU A 484 -1.52 -43.07 -10.82
CA GLU A 484 -2.05 -44.43 -10.65
C GLU A 484 -3.55 -44.45 -10.31
N THR A 485 -4.01 -43.55 -9.44
CA THR A 485 -5.40 -43.54 -8.96
C THR A 485 -6.27 -42.51 -9.68
N GLY A 486 -5.67 -41.50 -10.32
CA GLY A 486 -6.40 -40.37 -10.89
C GLY A 486 -6.91 -39.36 -9.85
N GLU A 487 -6.55 -39.52 -8.58
CA GLU A 487 -7.04 -38.66 -7.50
C GLU A 487 -6.19 -37.40 -7.34
N ALA A 488 -6.85 -36.28 -7.01
CA ALA A 488 -6.17 -35.05 -6.62
C ALA A 488 -5.66 -35.16 -5.18
N VAL A 489 -4.34 -35.04 -5.02
CA VAL A 489 -3.68 -34.99 -3.70
C VAL A 489 -4.01 -33.67 -3.00
N GLY A 490 -4.03 -32.57 -3.77
CA GLY A 490 -4.38 -31.25 -3.27
C GLY A 490 -4.03 -30.15 -4.26
N GLY A 491 -4.29 -28.90 -3.87
CA GLY A 491 -3.94 -27.73 -4.64
C GLY A 491 -3.36 -26.61 -3.79
N ARG A 492 -2.51 -25.79 -4.40
CA ARG A 492 -1.96 -24.56 -3.84
C ARG A 492 -2.27 -23.41 -4.77
N GLN A 493 -2.52 -22.25 -4.19
CA GLN A 493 -2.83 -21.07 -4.96
C GLN A 493 -2.11 -19.87 -4.35
N ILE A 494 -1.35 -19.13 -5.17
CA ILE A 494 -0.76 -17.86 -4.79
C ILE A 494 -1.57 -16.74 -5.43
N LEU A 495 -2.06 -15.83 -4.61
CA LEU A 495 -2.67 -14.58 -5.04
C LEU A 495 -1.60 -13.49 -5.01
N CYS A 496 -1.39 -12.85 -6.15
CA CYS A 496 -0.39 -11.82 -6.38
C CYS A 496 -1.11 -10.49 -6.68
N GLU A 497 -1.38 -9.70 -5.65
CA GLU A 497 -2.15 -8.46 -5.76
C GLU A 497 -1.20 -7.28 -6.01
N GLU A 498 -1.37 -6.58 -7.14
CA GLU A 498 -0.53 -5.47 -7.60
C GLU A 498 0.97 -5.83 -7.71
N CYS A 499 1.22 -7.09 -8.06
CA CYS A 499 2.57 -7.55 -8.32
C CYS A 499 3.13 -6.90 -9.57
N ARG A 500 4.41 -6.51 -9.48
CA ARG A 500 5.18 -6.06 -10.63
C ARG A 500 6.12 -7.21 -11.01
N GLY A 501 6.88 -7.06 -12.09
CA GLY A 501 7.77 -8.12 -12.60
C GLY A 501 8.52 -8.89 -11.50
N PRO A 502 9.19 -8.21 -10.55
CA PRO A 502 9.89 -8.85 -9.43
C PRO A 502 9.00 -9.74 -8.54
N GLU A 503 7.85 -9.23 -8.12
CA GLU A 503 6.94 -9.97 -7.23
C GLU A 503 6.24 -11.13 -7.95
N ILE A 504 6.14 -11.10 -9.28
CA ILE A 504 5.70 -12.26 -10.07
C ILE A 504 6.68 -13.42 -9.85
N PHE A 505 8.00 -13.19 -9.95
CA PHE A 505 8.98 -14.26 -9.69
C PHE A 505 8.95 -14.77 -8.25
N GLU A 506 8.76 -13.88 -7.27
CA GLU A 506 8.58 -14.28 -5.87
C GLU A 506 7.31 -15.13 -5.69
N ALA A 507 6.23 -14.81 -6.41
CA ALA A 507 5.00 -15.62 -6.44
C ALA A 507 5.25 -17.04 -6.98
N ILE A 508 6.04 -17.15 -8.05
CA ILE A 508 6.43 -18.43 -8.66
C ILE A 508 7.23 -19.26 -7.66
N TYR A 509 8.19 -18.64 -6.98
CA TYR A 509 9.00 -19.29 -5.97
C TYR A 509 8.16 -19.78 -4.78
N LEU A 510 7.28 -18.92 -4.25
CA LEU A 510 6.38 -19.31 -3.16
C LEU A 510 5.45 -20.46 -3.56
N LEU A 511 4.96 -20.48 -4.80
CA LEU A 511 4.17 -21.59 -5.29
C LEU A 511 4.98 -22.90 -5.23
N GLY A 512 6.24 -22.88 -5.67
CA GLY A 512 7.14 -24.03 -5.59
C GLY A 512 7.39 -24.51 -4.16
N GLU A 513 7.58 -23.58 -3.21
CA GLU A 513 7.70 -23.95 -1.79
C GLU A 513 6.44 -24.62 -1.29
N THR A 514 5.26 -24.03 -1.48
CA THR A 514 4.00 -24.62 -0.97
C THR A 514 3.65 -26.00 -1.56
N VAL A 515 4.23 -26.34 -2.71
CA VAL A 515 4.09 -27.67 -3.31
C VAL A 515 4.96 -28.71 -2.60
N ALA A 516 6.12 -28.33 -2.05
CA ALA A 516 7.14 -29.31 -1.65
C ALA A 516 7.87 -29.07 -0.31
N ARG A 517 7.65 -27.93 0.33
CA ARG A 517 8.22 -27.51 1.62
C ARG A 517 7.12 -27.00 2.53
#